data_AF-A0A1I6EK96-F1
#
_entry.id   AF-A0A1I6EK96-F1
#
_cell.length_a   1.000
_cell.length_b   1.000
_cell.length_c   1.000
_cell.angle_alpha   90.00
_cell.angle_beta   90.00
_cell.angle_gamma   90.00
#
_symmetry.space_group_name_H-M   'P 1'
#
loop_
_entity.id
_entity.type
_entity.pdbx_description
1 polymer ?
#
loop_
_entity_poly.entity_id
_entity_poly.type
_entity_poly.pdbx_seq_one_letter_code
_entity_poly.pdbx_strand_id
1 'polypeptide(L)'
;MVTTVDTPEPDDSRPKLGERSARRRHEADAAGSMGVVFGGSNVFVNSGSMESVSIGSTYSPKADEGDDRSAEYVADLQAEVSGLERASKRRLLAYRTLRFLVLTTSAITPALALLSAPSWITAAVASLAFLSEGTIQLTRMHDRAVLDIRRVSLLGRELRMFRTQVGNYTNTDRRLLLLVQRIEAIREENDRDVLNVLQQSFGAYGQERPSANESGRPEGRPPPVT
;
A
#
# COMPACT_ATOMS: atom_id res chain seq x y z
N MET A 1 -7.23 -18.28 -63.20
CA MET A 1 -8.08 -17.69 -62.14
C MET A 1 -7.19 -16.78 -61.32
N VAL A 2 -7.29 -15.47 -61.54
CA VAL A 2 -6.51 -14.45 -60.84
C VAL A 2 -7.42 -13.85 -59.78
N THR A 3 -7.14 -14.12 -58.51
CA THR A 3 -7.86 -13.58 -57.36
C THR A 3 -7.26 -12.22 -57.02
N THR A 4 -8.00 -11.17 -57.34
CA THR A 4 -7.71 -9.79 -56.94
C THR A 4 -7.88 -9.66 -55.42
N VAL A 5 -6.80 -9.32 -54.73
CA VAL A 5 -6.79 -9.06 -53.28
C VAL A 5 -7.23 -7.61 -53.06
N ASP A 6 -8.40 -7.46 -52.45
CA ASP A 6 -8.98 -6.16 -52.09
C ASP A 6 -8.17 -5.56 -50.94
N THR A 7 -7.62 -4.37 -51.15
CA THR A 7 -6.75 -3.69 -50.17
C THR A 7 -7.61 -2.70 -49.38
N PRO A 8 -7.71 -2.81 -48.05
CA PRO A 8 -8.57 -1.95 -47.25
C PRO A 8 -8.06 -0.50 -47.24
N GLU A 9 -9.01 0.42 -47.41
CA GLU A 9 -8.83 1.87 -47.44
C GLU A 9 -8.33 2.38 -46.07
N PRO A 10 -7.29 3.24 -46.04
CA PRO A 10 -6.75 3.76 -44.79
C PRO A 10 -7.70 4.79 -44.15
N ASP A 11 -8.18 4.45 -42.95
CA ASP A 11 -8.98 5.32 -42.08
C ASP A 11 -8.19 6.56 -41.62
N ASP A 12 -8.59 7.74 -42.12
CA ASP A 12 -7.98 9.06 -41.89
C ASP A 12 -8.44 9.71 -40.56
N SER A 13 -8.96 8.93 -39.61
CA SER A 13 -9.44 9.43 -38.31
C SER A 13 -8.33 9.76 -37.30
N ARG A 14 -7.08 9.96 -37.75
CA ARG A 14 -5.96 10.25 -36.83
C ARG A 14 -5.98 11.71 -36.38
N PRO A 15 -6.12 12.00 -35.07
CA PRO A 15 -6.15 13.36 -34.57
C PRO A 15 -4.81 14.08 -34.84
N LYS A 16 -4.89 15.27 -35.44
CA LYS A 16 -3.75 16.10 -35.82
C LYS A 16 -2.90 16.40 -34.59
N LEU A 17 -1.58 16.14 -34.69
CA LEU A 17 -0.61 16.24 -33.60
C LEU A 17 -0.51 17.63 -32.91
N GLY A 18 -1.13 18.68 -33.48
CA GLY A 18 -1.07 20.05 -32.96
C GLY A 18 -1.93 20.33 -31.71
N GLU A 19 -3.05 19.62 -31.53
CA GLU A 19 -4.01 19.95 -30.45
C GLU A 19 -3.62 19.43 -29.07
N ARG A 20 -2.69 18.46 -28.99
CA ARG A 20 -2.21 17.93 -27.70
C ARG A 20 -1.36 18.94 -26.90
N SER A 21 -0.82 19.96 -27.57
CA SER A 21 0.08 20.95 -26.98
C SER A 21 -0.65 22.04 -26.19
N ALA A 22 -1.87 22.39 -26.61
CA ALA A 22 -2.66 23.45 -25.96
C ALA A 22 -3.29 22.96 -24.64
N ARG A 23 -3.70 21.67 -24.57
CA ARG A 23 -4.36 21.12 -23.38
C ARG A 23 -3.41 20.94 -22.19
N ARG A 24 -2.10 20.77 -22.42
CA ARG A 24 -1.11 20.61 -21.34
C ARG A 24 -0.75 21.91 -20.60
N ARG A 25 -1.04 23.09 -21.15
CA ARG A 25 -0.71 24.36 -20.46
C ARG A 25 -1.74 24.74 -19.39
N HIS A 26 -3.01 24.37 -19.56
CA HIS A 26 -4.03 24.64 -18.53
C HIS A 26 -3.97 23.68 -17.32
N GLU A 27 -3.25 22.57 -17.41
CA GLU A 27 -3.05 21.64 -16.27
C GLU A 27 -1.85 22.02 -15.39
N ALA A 28 -0.90 22.82 -15.89
CA ALA A 28 0.31 23.18 -15.15
C ALA A 28 0.06 24.25 -14.07
N ASP A 29 -0.93 25.13 -14.26
CA ASP A 29 -1.25 26.20 -13.28
C ASP A 29 -2.12 25.69 -12.11
N ALA A 30 -2.64 24.46 -12.17
CA ALA A 30 -3.31 23.80 -11.05
C ALA A 30 -2.35 22.97 -10.17
N ALA A 31 -1.07 22.86 -10.54
CA ALA A 31 -0.06 22.06 -9.81
C ALA A 31 0.63 22.81 -8.65
N GLY A 32 0.13 23.99 -8.27
CA GLY A 32 0.66 24.84 -7.20
C GLY A 32 0.22 24.48 -5.78
N SER A 33 -0.36 23.29 -5.55
CA SER A 33 -0.62 22.77 -4.20
C SER A 33 0.12 21.45 -4.02
N MET A 34 1.36 21.55 -3.53
CA MET A 34 2.13 20.41 -3.07
C MET A 34 1.55 19.95 -1.72
N GLY A 35 0.32 19.44 -1.75
CA GLY A 35 -0.25 18.69 -0.65
C GLY A 35 0.57 17.42 -0.48
N VAL A 36 1.36 17.35 0.59
CA VAL A 36 1.97 16.10 1.03
C VAL A 36 0.82 15.19 1.50
N VAL A 37 0.27 14.42 0.57
CA VAL A 37 -0.75 13.40 0.87
C VAL A 37 -0.03 12.26 1.59
N PHE A 38 0.08 12.39 2.91
CA PHE A 38 0.32 11.23 3.76
C PHE A 38 -0.91 10.34 3.66
N GLY A 39 -0.70 9.15 3.09
CA GLY A 39 -1.73 8.13 2.91
C GLY A 39 -2.28 7.65 4.26
N GLY A 40 -3.27 8.40 4.74
CA GLY A 40 -4.22 8.08 5.78
C GLY A 40 -5.43 8.96 5.46
N SER A 41 -6.58 8.33 5.26
CA SER A 41 -7.89 8.92 5.02
C SER A 41 -8.03 10.36 5.54
N ASN A 42 -8.40 11.31 4.68
CA ASN A 42 -8.95 12.60 5.12
C ASN A 42 -10.36 12.32 5.69
N VAL A 43 -10.44 11.71 6.87
CA VAL A 43 -11.66 11.72 7.67
C VAL A 43 -11.72 13.10 8.30
N PHE A 44 -12.47 14.00 7.66
CA PHE A 44 -12.93 15.21 8.32
C PHE A 44 -13.94 14.79 9.40
N VAL A 45 -13.47 14.62 10.63
CA VAL A 45 -14.35 14.53 11.79
C VAL A 45 -14.85 15.94 12.06
N ASN A 46 -16.04 16.25 11.54
CA ASN A 46 -16.76 17.45 11.92
C ASN A 46 -17.21 17.27 13.38
N SER A 47 -16.53 17.92 14.33
CA SER A 47 -16.87 17.87 15.76
C SER A 47 -18.09 18.75 16.04
N GLY A 48 -19.26 18.28 15.63
CA GLY A 48 -20.53 18.97 15.85
C GLY A 48 -21.62 17.96 16.19
N SER A 49 -22.00 17.95 17.47
CA SER A 49 -23.22 17.33 18.02
C SER A 49 -23.24 15.80 18.15
N MET A 50 -23.36 15.34 19.40
CA MET A 50 -23.77 13.99 19.77
C MET A 50 -25.28 13.82 19.53
N GLU A 51 -25.71 13.76 18.28
CA GLU A 51 -27.03 13.19 17.96
C GLU A 51 -26.85 11.73 17.55
N SER A 52 -27.49 10.83 18.28
CA SER A 52 -27.56 9.42 17.95
C SER A 52 -28.35 9.24 16.66
N VAL A 53 -27.65 9.19 15.52
CA VAL A 53 -28.27 8.94 14.21
C VAL A 53 -28.55 7.45 14.08
N SER A 54 -29.81 7.07 14.33
CA SER A 54 -30.32 5.73 14.04
C SER A 54 -30.67 5.66 12.55
N ILE A 55 -29.73 5.17 11.72
CA ILE A 55 -29.94 4.98 10.28
C ILE A 55 -30.69 3.67 10.04
N GLY A 56 -32.02 3.71 10.21
CA GLY A 56 -32.92 2.68 9.73
C GLY A 56 -33.17 2.85 8.23
N SER A 57 -32.21 2.47 7.39
CA SER A 57 -32.42 2.38 5.93
C SER A 57 -33.09 1.05 5.60
N THR A 58 -34.42 1.05 5.45
CA THR A 58 -35.16 -0.05 4.81
C THR A 58 -34.93 0.04 3.30
N TYR A 59 -33.77 -0.45 2.87
CA TYR A 59 -33.40 -0.51 1.47
C TYR A 59 -34.15 -1.66 0.79
N SER A 60 -35.11 -1.31 -0.06
CA SER A 60 -35.81 -2.26 -0.93
C SER A 60 -35.17 -2.19 -2.33
N PRO A 61 -34.29 -3.12 -2.71
CA PRO A 61 -33.54 -3.04 -3.95
C PRO A 61 -34.47 -3.24 -5.16
N LYS A 62 -34.49 -2.29 -6.10
CA LYS A 62 -35.08 -2.48 -7.43
C LYS A 62 -34.18 -3.43 -8.23
N ALA A 63 -34.77 -4.47 -8.82
CA ALA A 63 -34.05 -5.58 -9.44
C ALA A 63 -33.21 -5.21 -10.69
N ASP A 64 -33.48 -4.08 -11.35
CA ASP A 64 -32.74 -3.62 -12.54
C ASP A 64 -31.52 -2.72 -12.24
N GLU A 65 -31.33 -2.28 -10.99
CA GLU A 65 -30.20 -1.41 -10.61
C GLU A 65 -28.91 -2.18 -10.26
N GLY A 66 -28.91 -3.50 -10.43
CA GLY A 66 -27.84 -4.39 -9.97
C GLY A 66 -26.56 -4.33 -10.81
N ASP A 67 -26.71 -4.24 -12.14
CA ASP A 67 -25.56 -4.32 -13.06
C ASP A 67 -24.72 -3.04 -13.02
N ASP A 68 -25.34 -1.86 -13.01
CA ASP A 68 -24.63 -0.57 -12.97
C ASP A 68 -23.80 -0.41 -11.69
N ARG A 69 -24.35 -0.78 -10.52
CA ARG A 69 -23.63 -0.74 -9.24
C ARG A 69 -22.43 -1.68 -9.19
N SER A 70 -22.55 -2.82 -9.85
CA SER A 70 -21.46 -3.79 -9.92
C SER A 70 -20.27 -3.24 -10.70
N ALA A 71 -20.54 -2.54 -11.81
CA ALA A 71 -19.53 -1.91 -12.64
C ALA A 71 -18.84 -0.75 -11.92
N GLU A 72 -19.62 0.09 -11.23
CA GLU A 72 -19.11 1.20 -10.42
C GLU A 72 -18.19 0.68 -9.30
N TYR A 73 -18.63 -0.29 -8.50
CA TYR A 73 -17.82 -0.86 -7.43
C TYR A 73 -16.50 -1.48 -7.94
N VAL A 74 -16.56 -2.16 -9.09
CA VAL A 74 -15.36 -2.75 -9.71
C VAL A 74 -14.40 -1.66 -10.22
N ALA A 75 -14.92 -0.55 -10.74
CA ALA A 75 -14.11 0.59 -11.18
C ALA A 75 -13.41 1.25 -9.98
N ASP A 76 -14.14 1.48 -8.89
CA ASP A 76 -13.60 2.04 -7.64
C ASP A 76 -12.51 1.15 -7.04
N LEU A 77 -12.74 -0.17 -6.99
CA LEU A 77 -11.74 -1.11 -6.52
C LEU A 77 -10.48 -1.09 -7.40
N GLN A 78 -10.63 -1.00 -8.72
CA GLN A 78 -9.49 -0.89 -9.64
C GLN A 78 -8.72 0.43 -9.41
N ALA A 79 -9.42 1.53 -9.16
CA ALA A 79 -8.81 2.80 -8.81
C ALA A 79 -8.03 2.68 -7.50
N GLU A 80 -8.61 2.07 -6.46
CA GLU A 80 -7.94 1.80 -5.18
C GLU A 80 -6.65 0.98 -5.37
N VAL A 81 -6.73 -0.15 -6.06
CA VAL A 81 -5.57 -1.03 -6.32
C VAL A 81 -4.46 -0.27 -7.03
N SER A 82 -4.80 0.53 -8.06
CA SER A 82 -3.81 1.32 -8.80
C SER A 82 -3.20 2.44 -7.95
N GLY A 83 -3.99 3.05 -7.06
CA GLY A 83 -3.52 4.06 -6.10
C GLY A 83 -2.53 3.47 -5.10
N LEU A 84 -2.87 2.33 -4.51
CA LEU A 84 -2.02 1.59 -3.57
C LEU A 84 -0.71 1.13 -4.23
N GLU A 85 -0.76 0.64 -5.48
CA GLU A 85 0.44 0.24 -6.21
C GLU A 85 1.41 1.41 -6.44
N ARG A 86 0.89 2.59 -6.80
CA ARG A 86 1.70 3.80 -6.95
C ARG A 86 2.29 4.24 -5.61
N ALA A 87 1.51 4.20 -4.55
CA ALA A 87 1.95 4.56 -3.21
C ALA A 87 3.06 3.62 -2.70
N SER A 88 2.90 2.31 -2.86
CA SER A 88 3.88 1.31 -2.42
C SER A 88 5.20 1.44 -3.19
N LYS A 89 5.16 1.64 -4.51
CA LYS A 89 6.36 1.91 -5.32
C LYS A 89 7.10 3.16 -4.87
N ARG A 90 6.39 4.26 -4.59
CA ARG A 90 7.00 5.50 -4.08
C ARG A 90 7.68 5.29 -2.73
N ARG A 91 7.01 4.58 -1.80
CA ARG A 91 7.58 4.25 -0.48
C ARG A 91 8.83 3.36 -0.62
N LEU A 92 8.80 2.37 -1.50
CA LEU A 92 9.95 1.49 -1.73
C LEU A 92 11.13 2.24 -2.35
N LEU A 93 10.87 3.16 -3.29
CA LEU A 93 11.90 4.03 -3.84
C LEU A 93 12.52 4.93 -2.78
N ALA A 94 11.70 5.58 -1.95
CA ALA A 94 12.18 6.40 -0.83
C ALA A 94 13.02 5.57 0.16
N TYR A 95 12.57 4.38 0.52
CA TYR A 95 13.35 3.48 1.38
C TYR A 95 14.71 3.13 0.76
N ARG A 96 14.74 2.79 -0.53
CA ARG A 96 15.99 2.46 -1.24
C ARG A 96 16.95 3.64 -1.32
N THR A 97 16.44 4.86 -1.57
CA THR A 97 17.28 6.06 -1.63
C THR A 97 17.87 6.39 -0.26
N LEU A 98 17.07 6.34 0.81
CA LEU A 98 17.58 6.53 2.17
C LEU A 98 18.64 5.48 2.53
N ARG A 99 18.39 4.20 2.20
CA ARG A 99 19.35 3.13 2.51
C ARG A 99 20.65 3.30 1.73
N PHE A 100 20.57 3.70 0.46
CA PHE A 100 21.73 4.01 -0.35
C PHE A 100 22.54 5.18 0.24
N LEU A 101 21.86 6.21 0.75
CA LEU A 101 22.50 7.34 1.42
C LEU A 101 23.26 6.88 2.68
N VAL A 102 22.64 6.06 3.53
CA VAL A 102 23.30 5.48 4.72
C VAL A 102 24.55 4.69 4.34
N LEU A 103 24.47 3.83 3.33
CA LEU A 103 25.61 3.04 2.87
C LEU A 103 26.73 3.92 2.32
N THR A 104 26.38 4.92 1.51
CA THR A 104 27.35 5.83 0.88
C THR A 104 28.06 6.68 1.94
N THR A 105 27.31 7.27 2.88
CA THR A 105 27.87 8.09 3.97
C THR A 105 28.72 7.25 4.92
N SER A 106 28.28 6.03 5.26
CA SER A 106 29.05 5.09 6.08
C SER A 106 30.38 4.69 5.42
N ALA A 107 30.39 4.49 4.10
CA ALA A 107 31.61 4.17 3.34
C ALA A 107 32.56 5.37 3.18
N ILE A 108 32.03 6.60 3.01
CA ILE A 108 32.84 7.82 2.87
C ILE A 108 33.50 8.23 4.19
N THR A 109 32.83 8.00 5.32
CA THR A 109 33.31 8.39 6.65
C THR A 109 34.76 7.94 6.95
N PRO A 110 35.13 6.65 6.78
CA PRO A 110 36.52 6.22 7.00
C PRO A 110 37.51 6.82 6.00
N ALA A 111 37.10 7.09 4.75
CA ALA A 111 37.96 7.75 3.77
C ALA A 111 38.27 9.21 4.17
N LEU A 112 37.26 9.95 4.65
CA LEU A 112 37.45 11.31 5.18
C LEU A 112 38.34 11.33 6.43
N ALA A 113 38.19 10.33 7.30
CA ALA A 113 39.05 10.17 8.47
C ALA A 113 40.51 9.92 8.06
N LEU A 114 40.76 9.08 7.04
CA LEU A 114 42.11 8.78 6.56
C LEU A 114 42.79 9.98 5.91
N LEU A 115 42.02 10.81 5.19
CA LEU A 115 42.51 12.03 4.54
C LEU A 115 42.70 13.21 5.50
N SER A 116 42.51 13.01 6.81
CA SER A 116 42.59 14.08 7.81
C SER A 116 41.69 15.28 7.48
N ALA A 117 40.48 15.01 6.96
CA ALA A 117 39.50 16.05 6.70
C ALA A 117 39.13 16.79 7.99
N PRO A 118 38.77 18.09 7.93
CA PRO A 118 38.30 18.85 9.07
C PRO A 118 37.19 18.11 9.85
N SER A 119 37.31 18.10 11.18
CA SER A 119 36.42 17.32 12.06
C SER A 119 34.93 17.65 11.89
N TRP A 120 34.60 18.90 11.57
CA TRP A 120 33.22 19.33 11.34
C TRP A 120 32.60 18.69 10.09
N ILE A 121 33.38 18.41 9.05
CA ILE A 121 32.89 17.73 7.83
C ILE A 121 32.59 16.27 8.15
N THR A 122 33.52 15.59 8.80
CA THR A 122 33.37 14.18 9.19
C THR A 122 32.18 14.00 10.14
N ALA A 123 32.01 14.90 11.10
CA ALA A 123 30.86 14.90 12.00
C ALA A 123 29.54 15.10 11.25
N ALA A 124 29.47 16.05 10.32
CA ALA A 124 28.26 16.29 9.52
C ALA A 124 27.85 15.07 8.68
N VAL A 125 28.81 14.39 8.05
CA VAL A 125 28.55 13.16 7.26
C VAL A 125 28.06 12.03 8.17
N ALA A 126 28.68 11.85 9.33
CA ALA A 126 28.26 10.84 10.31
C ALA A 126 26.85 11.12 10.86
N SER A 127 26.55 12.38 11.19
CA SER A 127 25.22 12.79 11.65
C SER A 127 24.16 12.55 10.59
N LEU A 128 24.46 12.80 9.31
CA LEU A 128 23.52 12.54 8.21
C LEU A 128 23.21 11.04 8.08
N ALA A 129 24.22 10.17 8.21
CA ALA A 129 24.03 8.73 8.24
C ALA A 129 23.11 8.30 9.39
N PHE A 130 23.36 8.83 10.59
CA PHE A 130 22.58 8.54 11.80
C PHE A 130 21.12 9.01 11.67
N LEU A 131 20.89 10.25 11.19
CA LEU A 131 19.54 10.78 10.98
C LEU A 131 18.76 9.97 9.94
N SER A 132 19.43 9.55 8.87
CA SER A 132 18.82 8.73 7.82
C SER A 132 18.41 7.35 8.36
N GLU A 133 19.28 6.71 9.15
CA GLU A 133 18.98 5.44 9.80
C GLU A 133 17.85 5.57 10.82
N GLY A 134 17.88 6.62 11.65
CA GLY A 134 16.80 6.93 12.59
C GLY A 134 15.46 7.15 11.87
N THR A 135 15.47 7.83 10.73
CA THR A 135 14.27 8.03 9.89
C THR A 135 13.73 6.70 9.35
N ILE A 136 14.60 5.80 8.88
CA ILE A 136 14.20 4.46 8.43
C ILE A 136 13.54 3.68 9.57
N GLN A 137 14.13 3.69 10.75
CA GLN A 137 13.64 2.96 11.92
C GLN A 137 12.31 3.52 12.45
N LEU A 138 12.19 4.85 12.53
CA LEU A 138 10.97 5.52 13.00
C LEU A 138 9.79 5.30 12.06
N THR A 139 10.03 5.33 10.75
CA THR A 139 8.94 5.28 9.77
C THR A 139 8.50 3.86 9.43
N ARG A 140 9.32 2.84 9.74
CA ARG A 140 9.13 1.44 9.32
C ARG A 140 8.67 1.33 7.87
N MET A 141 9.26 2.16 7.00
CA MET A 141 8.85 2.27 5.59
C MET A 141 8.88 0.93 4.87
N HIS A 142 9.83 0.05 5.23
CA HIS A 142 9.96 -1.27 4.64
C HIS A 142 8.75 -2.15 4.94
N ASP A 143 8.42 -2.35 6.22
CA ASP A 143 7.31 -3.22 6.63
C ASP A 143 5.98 -2.74 6.05
N ARG A 144 5.74 -1.42 6.10
CA ARG A 144 4.54 -0.82 5.50
C ARG A 144 4.48 -1.02 3.99
N ALA A 145 5.59 -0.85 3.28
CA ALA A 145 5.63 -1.06 1.83
C ALA A 145 5.38 -2.54 1.47
N VAL A 146 5.89 -3.49 2.27
CA VAL A 146 5.64 -4.93 2.07
C VAL A 146 4.16 -5.26 2.29
N LEU A 147 3.54 -4.72 3.35
CA LEU A 147 2.10 -4.88 3.58
C LEU A 147 1.26 -4.31 2.43
N ASP A 148 1.59 -3.10 1.95
CA ASP A 148 0.88 -2.50 0.81
C ASP A 148 0.99 -3.38 -0.45
N ILE A 149 2.17 -3.93 -0.75
CA ILE A 149 2.38 -4.82 -1.91
C ILE A 149 1.56 -6.10 -1.76
N ARG A 150 1.54 -6.70 -0.57
CA ARG A 150 0.72 -7.89 -0.28
C ARG A 150 -0.75 -7.59 -0.50
N ARG A 151 -1.26 -6.47 0.05
CA ARG A 151 -2.66 -6.03 -0.14
C ARG A 151 -3.01 -5.84 -1.62
N VAL A 152 -2.17 -5.12 -2.37
CA VAL A 152 -2.35 -4.93 -3.83
C VAL A 152 -2.41 -6.27 -4.55
N SER A 153 -1.53 -7.21 -4.21
CA SER A 153 -1.51 -8.53 -4.82
C SER A 153 -2.78 -9.33 -4.51
N LEU A 154 -3.28 -9.28 -3.27
CA LEU A 154 -4.50 -10.00 -2.87
C LEU A 154 -5.73 -9.42 -3.55
N LEU A 155 -5.90 -8.09 -3.50
CA LEU A 155 -7.03 -7.40 -4.16
C LEU A 155 -7.00 -7.60 -5.67
N GLY A 156 -5.83 -7.46 -6.31
CA GLY A 156 -5.66 -7.68 -7.74
C GLY A 156 -5.95 -9.13 -8.15
N ARG A 157 -5.62 -10.11 -7.30
CA ARG A 157 -5.95 -11.52 -7.54
C ARG A 157 -7.46 -11.76 -7.45
N GLU A 158 -8.13 -11.27 -6.42
CA GLU A 158 -9.59 -11.39 -6.28
C GLU A 158 -10.33 -10.74 -7.46
N LEU A 159 -9.94 -9.51 -7.83
CA LEU A 159 -10.52 -8.81 -8.98
C LEU A 159 -10.33 -9.59 -10.30
N ARG A 160 -9.15 -10.19 -10.49
CA ARG A 160 -8.89 -11.06 -11.65
C ARG A 160 -9.79 -12.29 -11.64
N MET A 161 -9.93 -12.97 -10.50
CA MET A 161 -10.77 -14.16 -10.39
C MET A 161 -12.24 -13.86 -10.64
N PHE A 162 -12.74 -12.73 -10.13
CA PHE A 162 -14.08 -12.23 -10.39
C PHE A 162 -14.31 -11.96 -11.89
N ARG A 163 -13.41 -11.21 -12.55
CA ARG A 163 -13.54 -10.87 -13.98
C ARG A 163 -13.45 -12.07 -14.91
N THR A 164 -12.57 -13.02 -14.59
CA THR A 164 -12.39 -14.25 -15.38
C THR A 164 -13.39 -15.35 -15.02
N GLN A 165 -14.26 -15.10 -14.02
CA GLN A 165 -15.28 -16.04 -13.57
C GLN A 165 -14.72 -17.42 -13.20
N VAL A 166 -13.54 -17.45 -12.57
CA VAL A 166 -12.88 -18.70 -12.16
C VAL A 166 -13.09 -19.00 -10.67
N GLY A 167 -13.05 -20.28 -10.31
CA GLY A 167 -13.16 -20.74 -8.94
C GLY A 167 -14.54 -20.47 -8.34
N ASN A 168 -14.59 -19.83 -7.17
CA ASN A 168 -15.85 -19.55 -6.48
C ASN A 168 -16.76 -18.54 -7.22
N TYR A 169 -16.26 -17.91 -8.29
CA TYR A 169 -17.00 -16.97 -9.12
C TYR A 169 -17.64 -17.59 -10.37
N THR A 170 -17.48 -18.90 -10.64
CA THR A 170 -17.98 -19.50 -11.88
C THR A 170 -19.51 -19.67 -11.91
N ASN A 171 -20.15 -20.06 -10.79
CA ASN A 171 -21.55 -20.49 -10.77
C ASN A 171 -22.36 -19.86 -9.61
N THR A 172 -22.07 -18.62 -9.27
CA THR A 172 -22.70 -17.96 -8.12
C THR A 172 -23.61 -16.82 -8.61
N ASP A 173 -24.92 -16.92 -8.42
CA ASP A 173 -25.85 -15.80 -8.72
C ASP A 173 -25.49 -14.54 -7.91
N ARG A 174 -24.74 -14.72 -6.82
CA ARG A 174 -24.26 -13.70 -5.87
C ARG A 174 -22.76 -13.38 -6.01
N ARG A 175 -22.18 -13.46 -7.21
CA ARG A 175 -20.75 -13.17 -7.49
C ARG A 175 -20.27 -11.86 -6.88
N LEU A 176 -21.04 -10.78 -7.04
CA LEU A 176 -20.68 -9.45 -6.52
C LEU A 176 -20.64 -9.45 -4.98
N LEU A 177 -21.63 -10.05 -4.34
CA LEU A 177 -21.68 -10.13 -2.87
C LEU A 177 -20.49 -10.92 -2.32
N LEU A 178 -20.10 -12.01 -2.99
CA LEU A 178 -18.91 -12.77 -2.60
C LEU A 178 -17.62 -11.94 -2.77
N LEU A 179 -17.51 -11.18 -3.87
CA LEU A 179 -16.38 -10.29 -4.10
C LEU A 179 -16.25 -9.26 -2.98
N VAL A 180 -17.36 -8.56 -2.66
CA VAL A 180 -17.42 -7.57 -1.57
C VAL A 180 -16.97 -8.21 -0.25
N GLN A 181 -17.53 -9.37 0.10
CA GLN A 181 -17.15 -10.08 1.33
C GLN A 181 -15.65 -10.42 1.39
N ARG A 182 -15.07 -10.88 0.27
CA ARG A 182 -13.64 -11.22 0.20
C ARG A 182 -12.74 -9.98 0.32
N ILE A 183 -13.13 -8.87 -0.31
CA ILE A 183 -12.41 -7.61 -0.22
C ILE A 183 -12.44 -7.06 1.21
N GLU A 184 -13.60 -7.06 1.86
CA GLU A 184 -13.72 -6.62 3.25
C GLU A 184 -12.87 -7.48 4.20
N ALA A 185 -12.84 -8.79 4.00
CA ALA A 185 -11.96 -9.67 4.77
C ALA A 185 -10.46 -9.33 4.57
N ILE A 186 -10.04 -9.01 3.34
CA ILE A 186 -8.66 -8.57 3.05
C ILE A 186 -8.36 -7.22 3.72
N ARG A 187 -9.31 -6.28 3.69
CA ARG A 187 -9.16 -4.96 4.35
C ARG A 187 -9.02 -5.12 5.86
N GLU A 188 -9.87 -5.94 6.47
CA GLU A 188 -9.85 -6.20 7.91
C GLU A 188 -8.53 -6.89 8.34
N GLU A 189 -8.06 -7.90 7.59
CA GLU A 189 -6.76 -8.53 7.85
C GLU A 189 -5.61 -7.51 7.75
N ASN A 190 -5.62 -6.68 6.71
CA ASN A 190 -4.61 -5.64 6.52
C ASN A 190 -4.62 -4.60 7.65
N ASP A 191 -5.79 -4.19 8.12
CA ASP A 191 -5.90 -3.20 9.20
C ASP A 191 -5.36 -3.77 10.52
N ARG A 192 -5.60 -5.06 10.80
CA ARG A 192 -4.96 -5.75 11.93
C ARG A 192 -3.44 -5.82 11.78
N ASP A 193 -2.93 -6.15 10.59
CA ASP A 193 -1.49 -6.19 10.32
C ASP A 193 -0.83 -4.82 10.51
N VAL A 194 -1.49 -3.75 10.07
CA VAL A 194 -1.02 -2.37 10.27
C VAL A 194 -0.99 -2.01 11.76
N LEU A 195 -2.05 -2.35 12.52
CA LEU A 195 -2.08 -2.15 13.96
C LEU A 195 -0.97 -2.92 14.67
N ASN A 196 -0.68 -4.16 14.25
CA ASN A 196 0.42 -4.94 14.79
C ASN A 196 1.78 -4.28 14.54
N VAL A 197 2.03 -3.76 13.33
CA VAL A 197 3.27 -3.03 13.01
C VAL A 197 3.38 -1.75 13.84
N LEU A 198 2.27 -1.04 14.05
CA LEU A 198 2.24 0.15 14.91
C LEU A 198 2.51 -0.20 16.38
N GLN A 199 1.82 -1.20 16.92
CA GLN A 199 2.02 -1.65 18.30
C GLN A 199 3.45 -2.15 18.53
N GLN A 200 4.04 -2.89 17.60
CA GLN A 200 5.45 -3.28 17.69
C GLN A 200 6.40 -2.07 17.62
N SER A 201 6.01 -0.97 16.97
CA SER A 201 6.82 0.25 16.91
C SER A 201 6.81 1.05 18.22
N PHE A 202 5.70 1.03 18.97
CA PHE A 202 5.57 1.73 20.25
C PHE A 202 5.85 0.83 21.46
N GLY A 203 5.59 -0.47 21.36
CA GLY A 203 5.59 -1.46 22.44
C GLY A 203 6.94 -2.12 22.73
N ALA A 204 7.99 -1.80 21.96
CA ALA A 204 9.36 -2.25 22.25
C ALA A 204 9.93 -1.71 23.58
N TYR A 205 9.18 -0.86 24.31
CA TYR A 205 9.53 -0.40 25.65
C TYR A 205 8.88 -1.20 26.80
N GLY A 206 8.03 -2.18 26.52
CA GLY A 206 7.21 -2.83 27.58
C GLY A 206 7.20 -4.35 27.62
N GLN A 207 7.80 -5.05 26.65
CA GLN A 207 8.05 -6.49 26.84
C GLN A 207 9.21 -6.64 27.83
N GLU A 208 8.88 -6.61 29.12
CA GLU A 208 9.64 -7.32 30.14
C GLU A 208 9.97 -8.68 29.55
N ARG A 209 11.26 -8.88 29.19
CA ARG A 209 11.74 -10.20 28.81
C ARG A 209 11.28 -11.12 29.93
N PRO A 210 10.47 -12.16 29.66
CA PRO A 210 10.11 -13.12 30.69
C PRO A 210 11.42 -13.56 31.31
N SER A 211 11.61 -13.17 32.57
CA SER A 211 12.85 -13.33 33.30
C SER A 211 13.19 -14.80 33.14
N ALA A 212 14.36 -15.10 32.57
CA ALA A 212 14.85 -16.46 32.34
C ALA A 212 15.13 -17.24 33.65
N ASN A 213 14.44 -16.89 34.74
CA ASN A 213 14.58 -17.43 36.08
C ASN A 213 13.53 -18.52 36.39
N GLU A 214 12.73 -18.96 35.40
CA GLU A 214 11.85 -20.13 35.55
C GLU A 214 12.48 -21.43 34.99
N SER A 215 13.80 -21.46 34.77
CA SER A 215 14.57 -22.66 34.37
C SER A 215 14.92 -23.59 35.55
N GLY A 216 14.24 -23.45 36.70
CA GLY A 216 14.63 -24.10 37.95
C GLY A 216 13.69 -25.19 38.47
N ARG A 217 12.71 -25.70 37.71
CA ARG A 217 11.90 -26.84 38.16
C ARG A 217 12.37 -28.13 37.49
N PRO A 218 13.09 -29.01 38.21
CA PRO A 218 13.46 -30.32 37.68
C PRO A 218 12.19 -31.14 37.44
N GLU A 219 11.95 -31.51 36.19
CA GLU A 219 10.94 -32.49 35.82
C GLU A 219 11.20 -33.79 36.59
N GLY A 220 10.22 -34.15 37.43
CA GLY A 220 10.18 -35.40 38.15
C GLY A 220 10.17 -36.58 37.18
N ARG A 221 11.23 -37.38 37.26
CA ARG A 221 11.37 -38.65 36.55
C ARG A 221 10.21 -39.59 36.97
N PRO A 222 9.38 -40.09 36.04
CA PRO A 222 8.32 -41.02 36.41
C PRO A 222 8.92 -42.36 36.90
N PRO A 223 8.31 -43.00 37.91
CA PRO A 223 8.80 -44.27 38.44
C PRO A 223 8.59 -45.42 37.44
N PRO A 224 9.47 -46.45 37.45
CA PRO A 224 9.34 -47.60 36.58
C PRO A 224 8.11 -48.43 36.95
N VAL A 225 7.32 -48.79 35.93
CA VAL A 225 6.20 -49.73 36.05
C VAL A 225 6.78 -51.14 36.16
N THR A 226 6.31 -51.89 37.16
CA THR A 226 6.65 -53.32 37.37
C THR A 226 5.48 -54.20 36.96
#